data_AF-A0AAV6YT74-F1
#
_entry.id   AF-A0AAV6YT74-F1
#
_cell.length_a   1.000
_cell.length_b   1.000
_cell.length_c   1.000
_cell.angle_alpha   90.00
_cell.angle_beta   90.00
_cell.angle_gamma   90.00
#
_symmetry.space_group_name_H-M   'P 1'
#
loop_
_entity.id
_entity.type
_entity.pdbx_description
1 polymer ?
#
loop_
_entity_poly.entity_id
_entity_poly.type
_entity_poly.pdbx_seq_one_letter_code
_entity_poly.pdbx_strand_id
1 'polypeptide(L)'
;MKLHCPCLCLAEVYHVTFDWPEDPELQRKLVEPAGITEDETGKRLLEYHRNIPGILRAFPKKYKKINADQPCMDVFSQVLTFVLSKPRSLAPFTPRILLYGPPGSGRSLQAMLLAQKYDIVNVSCGQVLKEAVADQTKRGLLIEPYIEKQQQ
;
A
#
# COMPACT_ATOMS: atom_id res chain seq x y z
N MET A 1 -5.30 -7.92 -32.26
CA MET A 1 -4.31 -7.14 -33.05
C MET A 1 -4.12 -5.81 -32.35
N LYS A 2 -2.89 -5.44 -31.98
CA LYS A 2 -2.60 -4.20 -31.25
C LYS A 2 -2.10 -3.15 -32.23
N LEU A 3 -2.60 -1.91 -32.10
CA LEU A 3 -2.17 -0.77 -32.90
C LEU A 3 -1.51 0.29 -32.01
N HIS A 4 -0.65 1.11 -32.60
CA HIS A 4 0.06 2.17 -31.91
C HIS A 4 -0.03 3.49 -32.67
N CYS A 5 -0.08 4.63 -31.95
CA CYS A 5 0.07 5.94 -32.59
C CYS A 5 1.55 6.22 -32.86
N PRO A 6 1.97 6.53 -34.11
CA PRO A 6 3.34 6.93 -34.43
C PRO A 6 3.68 8.35 -33.92
N CYS A 7 2.73 9.04 -33.29
CA CYS A 7 2.91 10.37 -32.74
C CYS A 7 3.71 10.33 -31.43
N LEU A 8 4.91 10.93 -31.41
CA LEU A 8 5.91 10.89 -30.32
C LEU A 8 5.45 11.37 -28.92
N CYS A 9 4.20 11.79 -28.74
CA CYS A 9 3.73 12.41 -27.49
C CYS A 9 3.01 11.44 -26.55
N LEU A 10 2.38 10.37 -27.04
CA LEU A 10 1.68 9.39 -26.22
C LEU A 10 1.79 8.02 -26.87
N ALA A 11 2.60 7.14 -26.27
CA ALA A 11 2.82 5.78 -26.73
C ALA A 11 1.62 4.86 -26.41
N GLU A 12 0.42 5.29 -26.78
CA GLU A 12 -0.83 4.59 -26.49
C GLU A 12 -0.98 3.37 -27.40
N VAL A 13 -1.51 2.30 -26.80
CA VAL A 13 -1.68 1.01 -27.47
C VAL A 13 -3.17 0.69 -27.47
N TYR A 14 -3.73 0.56 -28.66
CA TYR A 14 -5.14 0.28 -28.87
C TYR A 14 -5.35 -1.17 -29.28
N HIS A 15 -6.49 -1.74 -28.93
CA HIS A 15 -6.85 -3.10 -29.32
C HIS A 15 -8.14 -3.09 -30.15
N VAL A 16 -8.07 -3.63 -31.36
CA VAL A 16 -9.18 -3.68 -32.35
C VAL A 16 -10.51 -4.19 -31.80
N THR A 17 -10.49 -5.04 -30.76
CA THR A 17 -11.69 -5.68 -30.20
C THR A 17 -12.09 -5.15 -28.81
N PHE A 18 -11.14 -4.62 -28.04
CA PHE A 18 -11.35 -4.36 -26.61
C PHE A 18 -11.18 -2.89 -26.23
N ASP A 19 -10.49 -2.10 -27.06
CA ASP A 19 -10.14 -0.72 -26.78
C ASP A 19 -9.89 0.01 -28.11
N TRP A 20 -10.99 0.26 -28.83
CA TRP A 20 -10.98 0.92 -30.14
C TRP A 20 -11.39 2.39 -29.98
N PRO A 21 -10.58 3.35 -30.44
CA PRO A 21 -10.89 4.77 -30.25
C PRO A 21 -12.08 5.19 -31.13
N GLU A 22 -12.92 6.09 -30.63
CA GLU A 22 -14.07 6.62 -31.37
C GLU A 22 -13.67 7.70 -32.39
N ASP A 23 -12.52 8.36 -32.19
CA ASP A 23 -12.03 9.44 -33.04
C ASP A 23 -11.56 8.91 -34.42
N PRO A 24 -12.23 9.29 -35.54
CA PRO A 24 -11.87 8.83 -36.88
C PRO A 24 -10.50 9.31 -37.34
N GLU A 25 -10.02 10.46 -36.86
CA GLU A 25 -8.69 10.96 -37.23
C GLU A 25 -7.58 10.15 -36.57
N LEU A 26 -7.80 9.72 -35.33
CA LEU A 26 -6.89 8.85 -34.61
C LEU A 26 -6.83 7.46 -35.25
N GLN A 27 -7.98 6.87 -35.60
CA GLN A 27 -8.05 5.57 -36.27
C GLN A 27 -7.20 5.51 -37.56
N ARG A 28 -7.21 6.58 -38.37
CA ARG A 28 -6.43 6.66 -39.61
C ARG A 28 -4.92 6.75 -39.39
N LYS A 29 -4.49 7.19 -38.20
CA LYS A 29 -3.07 7.35 -37.84
C LYS A 29 -2.52 6.12 -37.12
N LEU A 30 -3.36 5.18 -36.70
CA LEU A 30 -2.93 3.96 -36.02
C LEU A 30 -2.16 3.05 -36.98
N VAL A 31 -1.02 2.56 -36.52
CA VAL A 31 -0.15 1.66 -37.29
C VAL A 31 0.06 0.37 -36.51
N GLU A 32 0.12 -0.76 -37.22
CA GLU A 32 0.53 -2.03 -36.64
C GLU A 32 2.01 -1.99 -36.26
N PRO A 33 2.38 -2.25 -34.99
CA PRO A 33 3.77 -2.29 -34.59
C PRO A 33 4.52 -3.41 -35.30
N ALA A 34 5.76 -3.14 -35.69
CA ALA A 34 6.66 -4.16 -36.25
C ALA A 34 6.97 -5.24 -35.19
N GLY A 35 7.03 -6.52 -35.61
CA GLY A 35 7.48 -7.62 -34.76
C GLY A 35 6.39 -8.35 -33.96
N ILE A 36 5.12 -8.28 -34.39
CA ILE A 36 3.97 -8.97 -33.74
C ILE A 36 3.56 -10.24 -34.51
N THR A 37 4.38 -10.70 -35.46
CA THR A 37 4.10 -11.95 -36.18
C THR A 37 3.96 -13.11 -35.19
N GLU A 38 3.12 -14.10 -35.49
CA GLU A 38 2.87 -15.24 -34.60
C GLU A 38 4.17 -15.99 -34.25
N ASP A 39 5.05 -16.21 -35.24
CA ASP A 39 6.34 -16.88 -35.06
C ASP A 39 7.31 -16.08 -34.16
N GLU A 40 7.41 -14.77 -34.36
CA GLU A 40 8.25 -13.89 -33.53
C GLU A 40 7.72 -13.80 -32.09
N THR A 41 6.40 -13.72 -31.94
CA THR A 41 5.74 -13.74 -30.62
C THR A 41 5.98 -15.07 -29.90
N GLY A 42 5.91 -16.19 -30.64
CA GLY A 42 6.22 -17.52 -30.13
C GLY A 42 7.67 -17.65 -29.64
N LYS A 43 8.64 -17.16 -30.42
CA LYS A 43 10.07 -17.13 -30.04
C LYS A 43 10.28 -16.33 -28.75
N ARG A 44 9.68 -15.14 -28.63
CA ARG A 44 9.76 -14.29 -27.42
C ARG A 44 9.12 -14.96 -26.20
N LEU A 45 7.99 -15.64 -26.39
CA LEU A 45 7.31 -16.35 -25.31
C LEU A 45 8.14 -17.53 -24.81
N LEU A 46 8.79 -18.28 -25.71
CA LEU A 46 9.70 -19.36 -25.36
C LEU A 46 10.90 -18.84 -24.57
N GLU A 47 11.51 -17.73 -25.00
CA GLU A 47 12.62 -17.10 -24.30
C GLU A 47 12.22 -16.62 -22.90
N TYR A 48 11.05 -16.00 -22.76
CA TYR A 48 10.49 -15.62 -21.46
C TYR A 48 10.35 -16.81 -20.52
N HIS A 49 9.75 -17.92 -20.98
CA HIS A 49 9.56 -19.12 -20.15
C HIS A 49 10.87 -19.78 -19.71
N ARG A 50 11.94 -19.68 -20.52
CA ARG A 50 13.28 -20.17 -20.15
C ARG A 50 13.92 -19.32 -19.06
N ASN A 51 13.74 -18.00 -19.10
CA ASN A 51 14.45 -17.06 -18.22
C ASN A 51 13.68 -16.74 -16.93
N ILE A 52 12.34 -16.74 -16.96
CA ILE A 52 11.52 -16.34 -15.81
C ILE A 52 11.79 -17.13 -14.52
N PRO A 53 12.04 -18.46 -14.55
CA PRO A 53 12.28 -19.21 -13.31
C PRO A 53 13.54 -18.75 -12.57
N GLY A 54 14.56 -18.26 -13.29
CA GLY A 54 15.78 -17.72 -12.70
C GLY A 54 15.53 -16.40 -11.96
N ILE A 55 14.76 -15.49 -12.58
CA ILE A 55 14.38 -14.21 -11.99
C ILE A 55 13.51 -14.42 -10.74
N LEU A 56 12.51 -15.30 -10.81
CA LEU A 56 11.64 -15.60 -9.67
C LEU A 56 12.42 -16.19 -8.48
N ARG A 57 13.50 -16.93 -8.77
CA ARG A 57 14.39 -17.50 -7.75
C ARG A 57 15.30 -16.45 -7.10
N ALA A 58 15.72 -15.43 -7.86
CA ALA A 58 16.52 -14.32 -7.34
C ALA A 58 15.72 -13.37 -6.43
N PHE A 59 14.40 -13.28 -6.60
CA PHE A 59 13.51 -12.41 -5.82
C PHE A 59 12.46 -13.19 -5.00
N PRO A 60 12.87 -14.09 -4.09
CA PRO A 60 11.91 -14.87 -3.32
C PRO A 60 11.05 -13.94 -2.43
N LYS A 61 9.74 -14.20 -2.41
CA LYS A 61 8.73 -13.51 -1.57
C LYS A 61 8.49 -12.02 -1.86
N LYS A 62 9.08 -11.44 -2.91
CA LYS A 62 8.87 -10.02 -3.31
C LYS A 62 7.97 -9.85 -4.54
N TYR A 63 7.38 -10.92 -5.06
CA TYR A 63 6.48 -10.87 -6.21
C TYR A 63 5.17 -11.59 -5.91
N LYS A 64 4.13 -11.23 -6.65
CA LYS A 64 2.84 -11.91 -6.68
C LYS A 64 2.48 -12.22 -8.13
N LYS A 65 2.14 -13.47 -8.42
CA LYS A 65 1.57 -13.85 -9.72
C LYS A 65 0.11 -13.43 -9.75
N ILE A 66 -0.31 -12.74 -10.80
CA ILE A 66 -1.68 -12.27 -11.02
C ILE A 66 -2.14 -12.85 -12.36
N ASN A 67 -3.31 -13.48 -12.39
CA ASN A 67 -3.91 -13.97 -13.63
C ASN A 67 -4.39 -12.76 -14.44
N ALA A 68 -4.07 -12.69 -15.73
CA ALA A 68 -4.54 -11.63 -16.62
C ALA A 68 -5.75 -12.04 -17.47
N ASP A 69 -6.18 -13.31 -17.39
CA ASP A 69 -7.37 -13.85 -18.08
C ASP A 69 -8.66 -13.50 -17.33
N GLN A 70 -8.83 -12.19 -17.09
CA GLN A 70 -9.96 -11.58 -16.38
C GLN A 70 -10.09 -10.12 -16.83
N PRO A 71 -11.22 -9.43 -16.56
CA PRO A 71 -11.40 -8.03 -16.94
C PRO A 71 -10.26 -7.11 -16.45
N CYS A 72 -9.89 -6.11 -17.25
CA CYS A 72 -8.74 -5.23 -16.98
C CYS A 72 -8.83 -4.52 -15.62
N MET A 73 -10.03 -4.13 -15.21
CA MET A 73 -10.29 -3.49 -13.90
C MET A 73 -10.00 -4.42 -12.72
N ASP A 74 -10.27 -5.72 -12.86
CA ASP A 74 -10.00 -6.70 -11.81
C ASP A 74 -8.50 -6.97 -11.66
N VAL A 75 -7.78 -7.09 -12.80
CA VAL A 75 -6.32 -7.18 -12.81
C VAL A 75 -5.73 -5.93 -12.13
N PHE A 76 -6.19 -4.74 -12.53
CA PHE A 76 -5.70 -3.47 -11.98
C PHE A 76 -5.95 -3.37 -10.47
N SER A 77 -7.15 -3.71 -9.99
CA SER A 77 -7.50 -3.73 -8.58
C SER A 77 -6.59 -4.67 -7.78
N GLN A 78 -6.31 -5.86 -8.31
CA GLN A 78 -5.42 -6.83 -7.66
C GLN A 78 -3.96 -6.35 -7.57
N VAL A 79 -3.47 -5.69 -8.62
CA VAL A 79 -2.13 -5.07 -8.65
C VAL A 79 -2.09 -3.92 -7.64
N LEU A 80 -3.06 -3.01 -7.68
CA LEU A 80 -3.13 -1.86 -6.78
C LEU A 80 -3.18 -2.30 -5.31
N THR A 81 -4.01 -3.30 -5.00
CA THR A 81 -4.08 -3.90 -3.67
C THR A 81 -2.74 -4.47 -3.23
N PHE A 82 -2.00 -5.14 -4.12
CA PHE A 82 -0.68 -5.67 -3.80
C PHE A 82 0.36 -4.57 -3.56
N VAL A 83 0.39 -3.53 -4.39
CA VAL A 83 1.30 -2.38 -4.24
C VAL A 83 1.02 -1.59 -2.96
N LEU A 84 -0.26 -1.39 -2.63
CA LEU A 84 -0.69 -0.69 -1.41
C LEU A 84 -0.58 -1.55 -0.15
N SER A 85 -0.51 -2.88 -0.28
CA SER A 85 -0.37 -3.76 0.87
C SER A 85 1.00 -3.54 1.52
N LYS A 86 0.99 -3.02 2.76
CA LYS A 86 2.21 -2.96 3.57
C LYS A 86 2.75 -4.40 3.70
N PRO A 87 4.04 -4.66 3.41
CA PRO A 87 4.61 -5.97 3.65
C PRO A 87 4.41 -6.28 5.13
N ARG A 88 3.73 -7.40 5.43
CA ARG A 88 3.67 -7.91 6.80
C ARG A 88 5.10 -8.26 7.19
N SER A 89 5.73 -7.35 7.91
CA SER A 89 7.03 -7.56 8.53
C SER A 89 6.93 -8.78 9.45
N LEU A 90 7.93 -9.67 9.39
CA LEU A 90 8.11 -10.76 10.35
C LEU A 90 8.57 -10.26 11.72
N ALA A 91 8.90 -8.96 11.87
CA ALA A 91 9.12 -8.38 13.18
C ALA A 91 7.82 -8.51 14.00
N PRO A 92 7.90 -8.94 15.27
CA PRO A 92 6.73 -9.09 16.13
C PRO A 92 5.93 -7.79 16.08
N PHE A 93 4.68 -7.89 15.62
CA PHE A 93 3.78 -6.76 15.57
C PHE A 93 3.44 -6.40 17.02
N THR A 94 4.17 -5.47 17.61
CA THR A 94 3.78 -4.84 18.86
C THR A 94 2.68 -3.83 18.53
N PRO A 95 1.40 -4.12 18.81
CA PRO A 95 0.32 -3.20 18.48
C PRO A 95 0.50 -1.87 19.22
N ARG A 96 0.40 -0.76 18.49
CA ARG A 96 0.36 0.59 19.07
C ARG A 96 -1.08 1.04 19.13
N ILE A 97 -1.65 1.10 20.33
CA ILE A 97 -3.07 1.37 20.57
C ILE A 97 -3.20 2.70 21.31
N LEU A 98 -4.05 3.61 20.80
CA LEU A 98 -4.43 4.84 21.48
C LEU A 98 -5.89 4.75 21.89
N LEU A 99 -6.18 4.89 23.19
CA LEU A 99 -7.54 4.89 23.72
C LEU A 99 -8.00 6.33 24.01
N TYR A 100 -9.04 6.78 23.32
CA TYR A 100 -9.60 8.13 23.43
C TYR A 100 -11.11 8.09 23.69
N GLY A 101 -11.66 9.10 24.39
CA GLY A 101 -13.06 9.13 24.81
C GLY A 101 -13.33 10.09 25.98
N PRO A 102 -14.59 10.27 26.39
CA PRO A 102 -14.98 11.15 27.49
C PRO A 102 -14.44 10.67 28.86
N PRO A 103 -14.38 11.53 29.89
CA PRO A 103 -14.09 11.09 31.26
C PRO A 103 -15.13 10.06 31.73
N GLY A 104 -14.70 9.06 32.51
CA GLY A 104 -15.60 7.99 32.99
C GLY A 104 -15.87 6.83 32.01
N SER A 105 -15.42 6.91 30.75
CA SER A 105 -15.62 5.85 29.73
C SER A 105 -14.82 4.55 29.95
N GLY A 106 -14.04 4.43 31.04
CA GLY A 106 -13.28 3.22 31.35
C GLY A 106 -12.02 2.99 30.51
N ARG A 107 -11.52 4.01 29.79
CA ARG A 107 -10.29 3.91 28.97
C ARG A 107 -9.09 3.35 29.72
N SER A 108 -8.84 3.81 30.94
CA SER A 108 -7.71 3.34 31.76
C SER A 108 -7.84 1.86 32.12
N LEU A 109 -9.07 1.39 32.40
CA LEU A 109 -9.35 -0.02 32.66
C LEU A 109 -9.09 -0.87 31.42
N GLN A 110 -9.58 -0.43 30.25
CA GLN A 110 -9.36 -1.13 28.99
C GLN A 110 -7.87 -1.15 28.59
N ALA A 111 -7.13 -0.06 28.81
CA ALA A 111 -5.69 -0.01 28.58
C ALA A 111 -4.96 -1.06 29.45
N MET A 112 -5.33 -1.16 30.72
CA MET A 112 -4.77 -2.12 31.66
C MET A 112 -5.07 -3.58 31.26
N LEU A 113 -6.32 -3.89 30.89
CA LEU A 113 -6.71 -5.22 30.45
C LEU A 113 -5.97 -5.64 29.16
N LEU A 114 -5.80 -4.72 28.21
CA LEU A 114 -5.04 -4.96 26.98
C LEU A 114 -3.55 -5.17 27.27
N ALA A 115 -2.98 -4.35 28.15
CA ALA A 115 -1.59 -4.47 28.59
C ALA A 115 -1.30 -5.83 29.21
N GLN A 116 -2.17 -6.31 30.11
CA GLN A 116 -2.05 -7.63 30.72
C GLN A 116 -2.23 -8.76 29.72
N LYS A 117 -3.22 -8.66 28.82
CA LYS A 117 -3.53 -9.73 27.87
C LYS A 117 -2.47 -9.93 26.79
N TYR A 118 -1.88 -8.82 26.33
CA TYR A 118 -0.94 -8.83 25.20
C TYR A 118 0.51 -8.58 25.62
N ASP A 119 0.79 -8.48 26.91
CA ASP A 119 2.11 -8.17 27.48
C ASP A 119 2.72 -6.90 26.83
N ILE A 120 1.92 -5.84 26.76
CA ILE A 120 2.31 -4.54 26.17
C ILE A 120 2.36 -3.45 27.23
N VAL A 121 3.26 -2.48 27.04
CA VAL A 121 3.44 -1.37 27.99
C VAL A 121 2.22 -0.44 27.96
N ASN A 122 1.60 -0.25 29.13
CA ASN A 122 0.55 0.74 29.32
C ASN A 122 1.16 2.12 29.64
N VAL A 123 0.93 3.11 28.80
CA VAL A 123 1.40 4.49 29.02
C VAL A 123 0.20 5.43 29.18
N SER A 124 0.04 6.00 30.36
CA SER A 124 -0.98 7.03 30.64
C SER A 124 -0.38 8.43 30.49
N CYS A 125 -0.86 9.21 29.52
CA CYS A 125 -0.38 10.58 29.31
C CYS A 125 -0.53 11.44 30.57
N GLY A 126 -1.66 11.32 31.28
CA GLY A 126 -1.90 12.09 32.50
C GLY A 126 -0.92 11.77 33.62
N GLN A 127 -0.46 10.51 33.71
CA GLN A 127 0.54 10.12 34.71
C GLN A 127 1.93 10.63 34.33
N VAL A 128 2.34 10.45 33.07
CA VAL A 128 3.63 10.95 32.55
C VAL A 128 3.75 12.47 32.73
N LEU A 129 2.66 13.21 32.49
CA LEU A 129 2.63 14.66 32.69
C LEU A 129 2.76 15.05 34.16
N LYS A 130 2.10 14.32 35.08
CA LYS A 130 2.21 14.56 36.53
C LYS A 130 3.61 14.24 37.06
N GLU A 131 4.21 13.14 36.60
CA GLU A 131 5.59 12.77 36.94
C GLU A 131 6.57 13.86 36.47
N ALA A 132 6.41 14.37 35.24
CA ALA A 132 7.26 15.44 34.72
C ALA A 132 7.17 16.78 35.50
N VAL A 133 6.01 17.06 36.12
CA VAL A 133 5.80 18.20 37.04
C VAL A 133 6.45 17.94 38.39
N ALA A 134 6.25 16.74 38.96
CA ALA A 134 6.86 16.34 40.23
C ALA A 134 8.40 16.38 40.17
N ASP A 135 8.98 15.99 39.04
CA ASP A 135 10.42 16.03 38.78
C ASP A 135 10.95 17.45 38.48
N GLN A 136 10.09 18.49 38.52
CA GLN A 136 10.42 19.89 38.24
C GLN A 136 11.20 20.10 36.93
N THR A 137 10.90 19.30 35.92
CA THR A 137 11.55 19.43 34.62
C THR A 137 11.19 20.78 33.99
N LYS A 138 12.09 21.34 33.16
CA LYS A 138 11.82 22.59 32.41
C LYS A 138 10.50 22.56 31.64
N ARG A 139 10.09 21.37 31.18
CA ARG A 139 8.81 21.14 30.49
C ARG A 139 7.64 21.01 31.47
N GLY A 140 7.82 20.34 32.61
CA GLY A 140 6.81 20.20 33.66
C GLY A 140 6.31 21.55 34.18
N LEU A 141 7.22 22.48 34.49
CA LEU A 141 6.86 23.83 34.96
C LEU A 141 5.99 24.62 33.97
N LEU A 142 6.18 24.40 32.66
CA LEU A 142 5.35 25.05 31.63
C LEU A 142 3.94 24.45 31.55
N ILE A 143 3.78 23.20 32.00
CA ILE A 143 2.55 22.41 31.86
C ILE A 143 1.69 22.46 33.13
N GLU A 144 2.30 22.69 34.30
CA GLU A 144 1.65 22.83 35.61
C GLU A 144 0.36 23.68 35.59
N PRO A 145 0.34 24.92 35.06
CA PRO A 145 -0.88 25.73 35.05
C PRO A 145 -2.00 25.19 34.14
N TYR A 146 -1.70 24.26 33.23
CA TYR A 146 -2.69 23.64 32.34
C TYR A 146 -3.28 22.35 32.93
N ILE A 147 -2.54 21.64 33.79
CA ILE A 147 -3.04 20.43 34.46
C ILE A 147 -4.04 20.80 35.55
N GLU A 148 -3.78 21.86 36.31
CA GLU A 148 -4.69 22.33 37.37
C GLU A 148 -6.04 22.79 36.81
N LYS A 149 -6.03 23.46 35.64
CA LYS A 149 -7.25 23.92 34.96
C LYS A 149 -8.12 22.79 34.38
N GLN A 150 -7.57 21.59 34.18
CA GLN A 150 -8.33 20.44 33.65
C GLN A 150 -8.94 19.56 34.76
N GLN A 151 -8.62 19.82 36.03
CA GLN A 151 -9.17 19.07 37.17
C GLN A 151 -10.44 19.73 37.78
N GLN A 152 -10.92 20.83 37.18
CA GLN A 152 -12.17 21.53 37.48
C GLN A 152 -13.20 21.31 36.38
#